data_AF-A0A4W5NYM8-F1
#
_entry.id   AF-A0A4W5NYM8-F1
#
_cell.length_a   1.000
_cell.length_b   1.000
_cell.length_c   1.000
_cell.angle_alpha   90.00
_cell.angle_beta   90.00
_cell.angle_gamma   90.00
#
_symmetry.space_group_name_H-M   'P 1'
#
loop_
_entity.id
_entity.type
_entity.pdbx_description
1 polymer ?
#
loop_
_entity_poly.entity_id
_entity_poly.type
_entity_poly.pdbx_seq_one_letter_code
_entity_poly.pdbx_strand_id
1 'polypeptide(L)'
;MGLPEEVQTWVHKYYRYLWTHRKGSVVAGLLDDLPFALHSEISSACYKPLMKKTTLFRDTEDDFKRALSLKFNTYTYSPGQVLAKPGEINQNAYYIEHGVVQVLGDNHCDKVARLLPGSLIGEVWQRASRLF
;
A
#
# COMPACT_ATOMS: atom_id res chain seq x y z
N MET A 1 19.41 22.76 -17.84
CA MET A 1 18.31 21.92 -18.39
C MET A 1 17.27 21.76 -17.31
N GLY A 2 16.08 22.33 -17.50
CA GLY A 2 14.98 22.26 -16.52
C GLY A 2 14.13 21.02 -16.75
N LEU A 3 13.63 20.43 -15.66
CA LEU A 3 12.59 19.40 -15.73
C LEU A 3 11.34 19.95 -16.44
N PRO A 4 10.57 19.14 -17.18
CA PRO A 4 9.32 19.58 -17.79
C PRO A 4 8.36 20.16 -16.74
N GLU A 5 7.63 21.22 -17.09
CA GLU A 5 6.73 21.94 -16.16
C GLU A 5 5.63 21.04 -15.58
N GLU A 6 5.17 20.07 -16.36
CA GLU A 6 4.21 19.04 -15.93
C GLU A 6 4.76 18.20 -14.77
N VAL A 7 6.01 17.75 -14.87
CA VAL A 7 6.67 16.96 -13.82
C VAL A 7 6.88 17.82 -12.58
N GLN A 8 7.31 19.09 -12.73
CA GLN A 8 7.47 20.00 -11.61
C GLN A 8 6.15 20.22 -10.86
N THR A 9 5.06 20.44 -11.60
CA THR A 9 3.71 20.64 -11.05
C THR A 9 3.24 19.39 -10.30
N TRP A 10 3.45 18.20 -10.89
CA TRP A 10 3.10 16.93 -10.25
C TRP A 10 3.87 16.69 -8.95
N VAL A 11 5.19 16.92 -8.97
CA VAL A 11 6.05 16.80 -7.78
C VAL A 11 5.59 17.75 -6.67
N HIS A 12 5.31 19.02 -7.00
CA HIS A 12 4.79 19.99 -6.02
C HIS A 12 3.45 19.56 -5.42
N LYS A 13 2.55 19.01 -6.24
CA LYS A 13 1.26 18.49 -5.77
C LYS A 13 1.44 17.28 -4.85
N TYR A 14 2.34 16.36 -5.19
CA TYR A 14 2.68 15.20 -4.38
C TYR A 14 3.23 15.60 -3.01
N TYR A 15 4.23 16.50 -2.96
CA TYR A 15 4.81 16.95 -1.69
C TYR A 15 3.82 17.74 -0.84
N ARG A 16 2.96 18.58 -1.45
CA ARG A 16 1.88 19.25 -0.70
C ARG A 16 0.92 18.24 -0.09
N TYR A 17 0.55 17.20 -0.84
CA TYR A 17 -0.31 16.12 -0.34
C TYR A 17 0.34 15.37 0.83
N LEU A 18 1.62 14.99 0.70
CA LEU A 18 2.40 14.36 1.78
C LEU A 18 2.47 15.26 3.02
N TRP A 19 2.71 16.56 2.84
CA TRP A 19 2.76 17.51 3.95
C TRP A 19 1.42 17.58 4.70
N THR A 20 0.30 17.67 3.98
CA THR A 20 -1.02 17.72 4.61
C THR A 20 -1.36 16.44 5.37
N HIS A 21 -0.96 15.27 4.87
CA HIS A 21 -1.39 13.98 5.44
C HIS A 21 -0.38 13.35 6.41
N ARG A 22 0.92 13.60 6.24
CA ARG A 22 1.99 13.07 7.09
C ARG A 22 2.75 14.15 7.87
N LYS A 23 2.44 15.44 7.69
CA LYS A 23 3.16 16.58 8.32
C LYS A 23 4.69 16.54 8.11
N GLY A 24 5.15 15.97 6.99
CA GLY A 24 6.57 15.81 6.70
C GLY A 24 7.25 14.62 7.38
N SER A 25 6.52 13.77 8.12
CA SER A 25 7.09 12.58 8.75
C SER A 25 7.40 11.50 7.71
N VAL A 26 8.69 11.30 7.46
CA VAL A 26 9.20 10.14 6.73
C VAL A 26 9.27 8.98 7.72
N VAL A 27 8.23 8.14 7.72
CA VAL A 27 8.19 6.91 8.56
C VAL A 27 9.09 5.82 7.96
N ALA A 28 9.41 5.91 6.66
CA ALA A 28 10.36 5.00 6.02
C ALA A 28 11.75 5.18 6.64
N GLY A 29 12.32 4.11 7.18
CA GLY A 29 13.60 4.18 7.90
C GLY A 29 13.51 4.63 9.36
N LEU A 30 12.37 5.15 9.83
CA LEU A 30 12.23 5.62 11.21
C LEU A 30 12.45 4.50 12.23
N LEU A 31 12.02 3.29 11.89
CA LEU A 31 12.14 2.14 12.77
C LEU A 31 13.47 1.41 12.60
N ASP A 32 14.21 1.65 11.52
CA ASP A 32 15.39 0.86 11.13
C ASP A 32 16.55 1.00 12.15
N ASP A 33 16.64 2.15 12.82
CA ASP A 33 17.66 2.42 13.84
C ASP A 33 17.30 1.85 15.23
N LEU A 34 16.08 1.32 15.42
CA LEU A 34 15.66 0.77 16.71
C LEU A 34 16.23 -0.65 16.93
N PRO A 35 16.59 -0.98 18.19
CA PRO A 35 16.86 -2.36 18.57
C PRO A 35 15.69 -3.28 18.20
N PHE A 36 16.01 -4.51 17.78
CA PHE A 36 15.03 -5.48 17.27
C PHE A 36 13.80 -5.67 18.19
N ALA A 37 14.01 -5.69 19.51
CA ALA A 37 12.92 -5.82 20.48
C ALA A 37 11.90 -4.68 20.35
N LEU A 38 12.35 -3.42 20.32
CA LEU A 38 11.50 -2.25 20.20
C LEU A 38 10.86 -2.16 18.81
N HIS A 39 11.62 -2.43 17.76
CA HIS A 39 11.10 -2.50 16.39
C HIS A 39 9.94 -3.52 16.31
N SER A 40 10.16 -4.73 16.82
CA SER A 40 9.15 -5.79 16.83
C SER A 40 7.90 -5.44 17.62
N GLU A 41 8.03 -4.79 18.78
CA GLU A 41 6.88 -4.38 19.58
C GLU A 41 6.05 -3.31 18.86
N ILE A 42 6.70 -2.29 18.30
CA ILE A 42 6.04 -1.21 17.57
C ILE A 42 5.37 -1.75 16.30
N SER A 43 6.09 -2.51 15.46
CA SER A 43 5.51 -3.13 14.25
C SER A 43 4.31 -4.00 14.59
N SER A 44 4.41 -4.82 15.63
CA SER A 44 3.31 -5.66 16.09
C SER A 44 2.10 -4.82 16.53
N ALA A 45 2.32 -3.75 17.29
CA ALA A 45 1.24 -2.85 17.72
C ALA A 45 0.55 -2.16 16.54
N CYS A 46 1.29 -1.72 15.53
CA CYS A 46 0.75 -1.06 14.35
C CYS A 46 -0.01 -2.01 13.42
N TYR A 47 0.57 -3.18 13.09
CA TYR A 47 0.09 -4.01 11.98
C TYR A 47 -0.79 -5.19 12.40
N LYS A 48 -0.69 -5.71 13.65
CA LYS A 48 -1.57 -6.81 14.10
C LYS A 48 -3.06 -6.46 14.03
N PRO A 49 -3.53 -5.25 14.39
CA PRO A 49 -4.94 -4.89 14.25
C PRO A 49 -5.46 -4.99 12.81
N LEU A 50 -4.61 -4.72 11.81
CA LEU A 50 -4.96 -4.83 10.39
C LEU A 50 -5.14 -6.30 10.00
N MET A 51 -4.20 -7.17 10.40
CA MET A 51 -4.26 -8.61 10.12
C MET A 51 -5.48 -9.28 10.75
N LYS A 52 -5.93 -8.81 11.92
CA LYS A 52 -7.15 -9.31 12.57
C LYS A 52 -8.43 -8.95 11.80
N LYS A 53 -8.43 -7.81 11.08
CA LYS A 53 -9.59 -7.36 10.28
C LYS A 53 -9.68 -8.12 8.95
N THR A 54 -8.54 -8.43 8.34
CA THR A 54 -8.49 -9.20 7.08
C THR A 54 -8.90 -10.65 7.30
N THR A 55 -9.67 -11.22 6.38
CA THR A 55 -10.05 -12.65 6.40
C THR A 55 -8.86 -13.57 6.16
N LEU A 56 -7.88 -13.16 5.33
CA LEU A 56 -6.71 -13.98 4.99
C LEU A 56 -5.85 -14.37 6.19
N PHE A 57 -5.68 -13.45 7.15
CA PHE A 57 -4.76 -13.64 8.29
C PHE A 57 -5.48 -13.87 9.63
N ARG A 58 -6.82 -13.93 9.63
CA ARG A 58 -7.63 -13.97 10.86
C ARG A 58 -7.25 -15.14 11.76
N ASP A 59 -7.21 -16.35 11.20
CA ASP A 59 -7.04 -17.61 11.92
C ASP A 59 -5.58 -18.08 11.99
N THR A 60 -4.62 -17.20 11.70
CA THR A 60 -3.19 -17.49 11.79
C THR A 60 -2.64 -17.29 13.21
N GLU A 61 -1.57 -18.00 13.54
CA GLU A 61 -0.91 -17.91 14.85
C GLU A 61 -0.35 -16.51 15.14
N ASP A 62 -0.29 -16.14 16.42
CA ASP A 62 0.19 -14.81 16.82
C ASP A 62 1.68 -14.58 16.54
N ASP A 63 2.47 -15.65 16.50
CA ASP A 63 3.88 -15.62 16.13
C ASP A 63 4.05 -15.39 14.62
N PHE A 64 3.20 -16.01 13.79
CA PHE A 64 3.14 -15.70 12.35
C PHE A 64 2.77 -14.23 12.11
N LYS A 65 1.75 -13.71 12.80
CA LYS A 65 1.35 -12.30 12.72
C LYS A 65 2.46 -11.36 13.17
N ARG A 66 3.22 -11.72 14.21
CA ARG A 66 4.39 -10.95 14.67
C ARG A 66 5.48 -10.94 13.60
N ALA A 67 5.85 -12.10 13.06
CA ALA A 67 6.86 -12.19 12.00
C ALA A 67 6.44 -11.39 10.76
N LEU A 68 5.16 -11.45 10.38
CA LEU A 68 4.63 -10.72 9.25
C LEU A 68 4.60 -9.20 9.49
N SER A 69 4.32 -8.75 10.73
CA SER A 69 4.30 -7.32 11.07
C SER A 69 5.63 -6.61 10.79
N LEU A 70 6.74 -7.34 10.89
CA LEU A 70 8.09 -6.84 10.57
C LEU A 70 8.33 -6.68 9.06
N LYS A 71 7.47 -7.25 8.21
CA LYS A 71 7.59 -7.22 6.74
C LYS A 71 6.63 -6.22 6.10
N PHE A 72 5.70 -5.64 6.85
CA PHE A 72 4.76 -4.65 6.33
C PHE A 72 5.46 -3.30 6.09
N ASN A 73 5.18 -2.71 4.93
CA ASN A 73 5.63 -1.36 4.57
C ASN A 73 4.44 -0.49 4.20
N THR A 74 4.36 0.71 4.77
CA THR A 74 3.25 1.65 4.52
C THR A 74 3.60 2.66 3.43
N TYR A 75 2.99 2.49 2.26
CA TYR A 75 3.13 3.41 1.12
C TYR A 75 1.98 4.40 1.02
N THR A 76 2.25 5.59 0.47
CA THR A 76 1.24 6.60 0.19
C THR A 76 1.28 6.98 -1.28
N TYR A 77 0.13 6.88 -1.94
CA TYR A 77 -0.06 7.22 -3.34
C TYR A 77 -0.96 8.44 -3.46
N SER A 78 -0.64 9.33 -4.39
CA SER A 78 -1.47 10.46 -4.75
C SER A 78 -2.63 10.03 -5.67
N PRO A 79 -3.75 10.75 -5.65
CA PRO A 79 -4.87 10.49 -6.56
C PRO A 79 -4.42 10.47 -8.03
N GLY A 80 -4.80 9.41 -8.75
CA GLY A 80 -4.45 9.20 -10.16
C GLY A 80 -3.15 8.43 -10.40
N GLN A 81 -2.37 8.10 -9.36
CA GLN A 81 -1.23 7.19 -9.53
C GLN A 81 -1.72 5.75 -9.76
N VAL A 82 -1.10 5.08 -10.73
CA VAL A 82 -1.32 3.67 -11.03
C VAL A 82 -0.47 2.81 -10.09
N LEU A 83 -1.10 1.86 -9.38
CA LEU A 83 -0.41 0.98 -8.43
C LEU A 83 0.33 -0.18 -9.14
N ALA A 84 -0.27 -0.73 -10.19
CA ALA A 84 0.27 -1.81 -10.99
C ALA A 84 -0.47 -1.86 -12.33
N LYS A 85 0.22 -2.35 -13.37
CA LYS A 85 -0.33 -2.51 -14.71
C LYS A 85 -0.50 -3.99 -15.08
N PRO A 86 -1.45 -4.32 -15.98
CA PRO A 86 -1.53 -5.67 -16.55
C PRO A 86 -0.19 -6.12 -17.14
N GLY A 87 0.22 -7.35 -16.86
CA GLY A 87 1.49 -7.93 -17.34
C GLY A 87 2.72 -7.57 -16.50
N GLU A 88 2.63 -6.66 -15.53
CA GLU A 88 3.72 -6.45 -14.57
C GLU A 88 3.78 -7.60 -13.56
N ILE A 89 4.97 -8.21 -13.42
CA ILE A 89 5.22 -9.20 -12.39
C ILE A 89 5.33 -8.47 -11.05
N ASN A 90 4.21 -8.37 -10.33
CA ASN A 90 4.18 -7.81 -8.98
C ASN A 90 3.84 -8.92 -7.98
N GLN A 91 4.81 -9.27 -7.12
CA GLN A 91 4.65 -10.30 -6.09
C GLN A 91 4.19 -9.72 -4.74
N ASN A 92 3.86 -8.42 -4.68
CA ASN A 92 3.42 -7.78 -3.45
C ASN A 92 1.90 -7.86 -3.29
N ALA A 93 1.46 -8.04 -2.05
CA ALA A 93 0.08 -7.84 -1.65
C ALA A 93 -0.06 -6.47 -0.95
N TYR A 94 -1.12 -5.75 -1.27
CA TYR A 94 -1.43 -4.45 -0.68
C TYR A 94 -2.71 -4.53 0.15
N TYR A 95 -2.71 -3.91 1.32
CA TYR A 95 -3.91 -3.72 2.11
C TYR A 95 -4.31 -2.24 2.05
N ILE A 96 -5.57 -1.94 1.73
CA ILE A 96 -6.06 -0.56 1.69
C ILE A 96 -6.45 -0.15 3.11
N GLU A 97 -5.62 0.66 3.76
CA GLU A 97 -5.93 1.23 5.07
C GLU A 97 -6.82 2.48 4.96
N HIS A 98 -6.49 3.37 4.03
CA HIS A 98 -7.21 4.62 3.77
C HIS A 98 -7.29 4.91 2.27
N GLY A 99 -8.36 5.60 1.86
CA GLY A 99 -8.60 5.95 0.47
C GLY A 99 -9.32 4.85 -0.31
N VAL A 100 -9.32 4.99 -1.64
CA VAL A 100 -10.06 4.09 -2.53
C VAL A 100 -9.22 3.83 -3.77
N VAL A 101 -9.11 2.55 -4.14
CA VAL A 101 -8.42 2.11 -5.35
C VAL A 101 -9.44 1.73 -6.41
N GLN A 102 -9.19 2.13 -7.64
CA GLN A 102 -10.04 1.81 -8.78
C GLN A 102 -9.31 0.84 -9.71
N VAL A 103 -9.98 -0.25 -10.07
CA VAL A 103 -9.51 -1.17 -11.10
C VAL A 103 -10.04 -0.70 -12.43
N LEU A 104 -9.13 -0.44 -13.36
CA LEU A 104 -9.43 -0.02 -14.72
C LEU A 104 -9.29 -1.23 -15.66
N GLY A 105 -10.19 -1.34 -16.63
CA GLY A 105 -10.06 -2.27 -17.75
C GLY A 105 -9.04 -1.80 -18.78
N ASP A 106 -8.86 -2.58 -19.84
CA ASP A 106 -7.79 -2.39 -20.83
C ASP A 106 -7.77 -1.00 -21.49
N ASN A 107 -8.93 -0.36 -21.63
CA ASN A 107 -9.06 0.96 -22.25
C ASN A 107 -8.86 2.14 -21.29
N HIS A 108 -8.49 1.92 -20.02
CA HIS A 108 -8.37 2.92 -18.94
C HIS A 108 -9.63 3.76 -18.63
N CYS A 109 -10.66 3.73 -19.47
CA CYS A 109 -11.95 4.40 -19.28
C CYS A 109 -12.96 3.51 -18.56
N ASP A 110 -12.85 2.20 -18.72
CA ASP A 110 -13.80 1.24 -18.15
C ASP A 110 -13.45 0.93 -16.69
N LYS A 111 -14.34 1.33 -15.78
CA LYS A 111 -14.18 1.15 -14.34
C LYS A 111 -14.74 -0.22 -13.95
N VAL A 112 -13.85 -1.20 -13.80
CA VAL A 112 -14.21 -2.60 -13.55
C VAL A 112 -14.59 -2.85 -12.09
N ALA A 113 -13.83 -2.27 -11.15
CA ALA A 113 -14.08 -2.43 -9.72
C ALA A 113 -13.59 -1.25 -8.90
N ARG A 114 -14.13 -1.13 -7.68
CA ARG A 114 -13.72 -0.14 -6.69
C ARG A 114 -13.44 -0.84 -5.37
N LEU A 115 -12.20 -0.72 -4.89
CA LEU A 115 -11.72 -1.37 -3.68
C LEU A 115 -11.67 -0.35 -2.54
N LEU A 116 -12.38 -0.66 -1.47
CA LEU A 116 -12.56 0.21 -0.31
C LEU A 116 -11.55 -0.15 0.80
N PRO A 117 -11.39 0.71 1.83
CA PRO A 117 -10.60 0.38 3.00
C PRO A 117 -10.98 -0.98 3.60
N GLY A 118 -9.99 -1.79 3.96
CA GLY A 118 -10.17 -3.18 4.39
C GLY A 118 -9.99 -4.22 3.28
N SER A 119 -9.95 -3.80 2.01
CA SER A 119 -9.71 -4.70 0.88
C SER A 119 -8.24 -5.07 0.76
N LEU A 120 -7.96 -6.33 0.38
CA LEU A 120 -6.63 -6.82 0.07
C LEU A 120 -6.46 -6.99 -1.45
N ILE A 121 -5.42 -6.37 -2.01
CA ILE A 121 -5.03 -6.41 -3.42
C ILE A 121 -3.81 -7.32 -3.54
N GLY A 122 -4.01 -8.56 -3.95
CA GLY A 122 -2.95 -9.57 -4.06
C GLY A 122 -3.51 -10.86 -4.66
N GLU A 123 -4.61 -11.33 -4.08
CA GLU A 123 -5.41 -12.45 -4.56
C GLU A 123 -6.08 -12.14 -5.90
N VAL A 124 -6.41 -10.86 -6.13
CA VAL A 124 -7.05 -10.38 -7.35
C VAL A 124 -6.11 -10.49 -8.56
N TRP A 125 -4.79 -10.33 -8.40
CA TRP A 125 -3.86 -10.49 -9.54
C TRP A 125 -3.83 -11.93 -10.07
N GLN A 126 -3.88 -12.92 -9.17
CA GLN A 126 -3.95 -14.33 -9.56
C GLN A 126 -5.30 -14.70 -10.21
N ARG A 127 -6.38 -14.03 -9.82
CA ARG A 127 -7.71 -14.22 -10.42
C ARG A 127 -7.90 -13.46 -11.72
N ALA A 128 -7.39 -12.23 -11.83
CA ALA A 128 -7.45 -11.41 -13.03
C ALA A 128 -6.59 -12.00 -14.17
N SER A 129 -5.45 -12.61 -13.84
CA SER A 129 -4.64 -13.40 -14.78
C SER A 129 -5.38 -14.61 -15.38
N ARG A 130 -6.50 -15.05 -14.80
CA ARG A 130 -7.31 -16.18 -15.27
C ARG A 130 -8.63 -15.77 -15.92
N LEU A 131 -8.96 -14.47 -15.90
CA LEU A 131 -10.20 -13.94 -16.47
C LEU A 131 -9.98 -13.16 -17.77
N PHE A 132 -8.75 -13.18 -18.29
CA PHE A 132 -8.38 -12.72 -19.63
C PHE A 132 -7.50 -13.78 -20.30
#